data_AF-A0A2W4MG73-F1
#
_entry.id   AF-A0A2W4MG73-F1
#
_cell.length_a   1.000
_cell.length_b   1.000
_cell.length_c   1.000
_cell.angle_alpha   90.00
_cell.angle_beta   90.00
_cell.angle_gamma   90.00
#
_symmetry.space_group_name_H-M   'P 1'
#
loop_
_entity.id
_entity.type
_entity.pdbx_description
1 polymer ?
#
loop_
_entity_poly.entity_id
_entity_poly.type
_entity_poly.pdbx_seq_one_letter_code
_entity_poly.pdbx_strand_id
1 'polypeptide(L)'
;RVTGNATTDFGAPDVAPESDTRPVEEAELERFQTLLRAYWRAFDEARSAAAGRELRKGPRGGGRDVESIARHVLGAERGYLARIAWKSKARDDEDLEAALARTRQEVLEALAIACRGELPARGPRGGVIWSPRYFVRRLGWHVLDHLWEIEDRVI
;
A
#
# COMPACT_ATOMS: atom_id res chain seq x y z
N ARG A 1 1.99 19.55 -12.95
CA ARG A 1 2.32 19.78 -11.52
C ARG A 1 1.00 19.84 -10.76
N VAL A 2 0.95 19.34 -9.53
CA VAL A 2 -0.26 19.39 -8.69
C VAL A 2 0.09 20.19 -7.43
N THR A 3 -0.85 20.98 -6.91
CA THR A 3 -0.67 21.73 -5.66
C THR A 3 -0.53 20.76 -4.48
N GLY A 4 0.47 20.99 -3.63
CA GLY A 4 0.71 20.18 -2.44
C GLY A 4 -0.35 20.37 -1.35
N ASN A 5 -0.39 19.43 -0.40
CA ASN A 5 -1.21 19.48 0.80
C ASN A 5 -0.50 18.79 1.97
N ALA A 6 -1.18 18.59 3.10
CA ALA A 6 -0.57 17.98 4.29
C ALA A 6 0.09 16.61 4.02
N THR A 7 -0.41 15.82 3.09
CA THR A 7 0.21 14.54 2.70
C THR A 7 1.52 14.74 1.95
N THR A 8 1.67 15.83 1.18
CA THR A 8 2.94 16.12 0.49
C THR A 8 4.07 16.49 1.43
N ASP A 9 3.77 16.97 2.65
CA ASP A 9 4.77 17.19 3.69
C ASP A 9 5.41 15.87 4.17
N PHE A 10 4.73 14.74 3.96
CA PHE A 10 5.23 13.38 4.20
C PHE A 10 5.82 12.73 2.94
N GLY A 11 6.07 13.51 1.87
CA GLY A 11 6.71 13.03 0.65
C GLY A 11 5.80 12.25 -0.31
N ALA A 12 4.48 12.24 -0.09
CA ALA A 12 3.52 11.55 -0.95
C ALA A 12 2.54 12.51 -1.65
N PRO A 13 2.23 12.29 -2.95
CA PRO A 13 1.12 12.96 -3.58
C PRO A 13 -0.20 12.44 -2.99
N ASP A 14 -1.08 13.35 -2.59
CA ASP A 14 -2.44 13.02 -2.14
C ASP A 14 -3.46 12.99 -3.27
N VAL A 15 -3.06 13.54 -4.42
CA VAL A 15 -3.89 13.72 -5.60
C VAL A 15 -3.16 13.07 -6.77
N ALA A 16 -3.89 12.26 -7.53
CA ALA A 16 -3.38 11.67 -8.76
C ALA A 16 -3.10 12.79 -9.78
N PRO A 17 -1.86 12.94 -10.28
CA PRO A 17 -1.58 13.85 -11.38
C PRO A 17 -2.31 13.41 -12.65
N GLU A 18 -2.67 14.36 -13.52
CA GLU A 18 -3.40 14.07 -14.77
C GLU A 18 -2.69 13.02 -15.65
N SER A 19 -1.36 12.99 -15.63
CA SER A 19 -0.54 11.98 -16.32
C SER A 19 -0.82 10.54 -15.90
N ASP A 20 -1.39 10.34 -14.71
CA ASP A 20 -1.74 9.02 -14.17
C ASP A 20 -3.03 8.45 -14.78
N THR A 21 -3.74 9.22 -15.63
CA THR A 21 -4.88 8.73 -16.42
C THR A 21 -4.48 7.97 -17.68
N ARG A 22 -3.20 8.06 -18.08
CA ARG A 22 -2.71 7.34 -19.26
C ARG A 22 -2.78 5.83 -19.05
N PRO A 23 -3.13 5.06 -20.10
CA PRO A 23 -3.08 3.60 -20.05
C PRO A 23 -1.73 3.07 -19.53
N VAL A 24 -1.79 1.90 -18.91
CA VAL A 24 -0.62 1.16 -18.45
C VAL A 24 -0.41 0.01 -19.43
N GLU A 25 0.73 0.00 -20.10
CA GLU A 25 1.12 -1.07 -21.02
C GLU A 25 1.59 -2.29 -20.24
N GLU A 26 1.60 -3.47 -20.87
CA GLU A 26 1.95 -4.74 -20.22
C GLU A 26 3.34 -4.70 -19.56
N ALA A 27 4.36 -4.19 -20.25
CA ALA A 27 5.71 -4.06 -19.70
C ALA A 27 5.77 -3.13 -18.47
N GLU A 28 4.88 -2.14 -18.40
CA GLU A 28 4.79 -1.26 -17.24
C GLU A 28 4.03 -1.92 -16.08
N LEU A 29 2.99 -2.71 -16.36
CA LEU A 29 2.32 -3.55 -15.37
C LEU A 29 3.32 -4.53 -14.73
N GLU A 30 4.13 -5.23 -15.53
CA GLU A 30 5.18 -6.13 -15.04
C GLU A 30 6.16 -5.39 -14.13
N ARG A 31 6.58 -4.18 -14.53
CA ARG A 31 7.47 -3.33 -13.72
C ARG A 31 6.80 -2.93 -12.40
N PHE A 32 5.55 -2.50 -12.41
CA PHE A 32 4.82 -2.14 -11.18
C PHE A 32 4.69 -3.31 -10.22
N GLN A 33 4.26 -4.46 -10.71
CA GLN A 33 4.16 -5.67 -9.89
C GLN A 33 5.52 -6.09 -9.31
N THR A 34 6.60 -5.94 -10.09
CA THR A 34 7.96 -6.23 -9.63
C THR A 34 8.41 -5.28 -8.51
N LEU A 35 8.12 -3.98 -8.65
CA LEU A 35 8.39 -3.00 -7.61
C LEU A 35 7.61 -3.29 -6.32
N LEU A 36 6.31 -3.58 -6.42
CA LEU A 36 5.48 -3.90 -5.24
C LEU A 36 6.01 -5.14 -4.51
N ARG A 37 6.37 -6.20 -5.25
CA ARG A 37 7.01 -7.39 -4.66
C ARG A 37 8.32 -7.05 -3.95
N ALA A 38 9.15 -6.18 -4.53
CA ALA A 38 10.39 -5.75 -3.89
C ALA A 38 10.14 -4.95 -2.60
N TYR A 39 9.15 -4.05 -2.59
CA TYR A 39 8.79 -3.27 -1.40
C TYR A 39 8.27 -4.17 -0.27
N TRP A 40 7.40 -5.12 -0.57
CA TRP A 40 6.91 -6.08 0.42
C TRP A 40 8.02 -6.96 0.99
N ARG A 41 8.91 -7.45 0.13
CA ARG A 41 10.06 -8.23 0.57
C ARG A 41 10.94 -7.43 1.53
N ALA A 42 11.28 -6.20 1.19
CA ALA A 42 12.08 -5.34 2.04
C ALA A 42 11.38 -5.06 3.38
N PHE A 43 10.05 -4.86 3.35
CA PHE A 43 9.26 -4.63 4.56
C PHE A 43 9.24 -5.86 5.47
N ASP A 44 9.10 -7.06 4.91
CA ASP A 44 9.15 -8.31 5.68
C ASP A 44 10.55 -8.59 6.24
N GLU A 45 11.62 -8.27 5.48
CA GLU A 45 13.00 -8.34 5.95
C GLU A 45 13.22 -7.40 7.15
N ALA A 46 12.76 -6.16 7.08
CA ALA A 46 12.83 -5.20 8.20
C ALA A 46 12.05 -5.68 9.44
N ARG A 47 10.82 -6.20 9.24
CA ARG A 47 10.02 -6.81 10.31
C ARG A 47 10.72 -7.98 10.97
N SER A 48 11.32 -8.86 10.16
CA SER A 48 12.06 -10.02 10.65
C SER A 48 13.30 -9.61 11.44
N ALA A 49 14.05 -8.62 10.96
CA ALA A 49 15.23 -8.09 11.65
C ALA A 49 14.89 -7.38 12.98
N ALA A 50 13.67 -6.85 13.11
CA ALA A 50 13.15 -6.24 14.33
C ALA A 50 12.39 -7.22 15.25
N ALA A 51 12.27 -8.49 14.88
CA ALA A 51 11.51 -9.47 15.66
C ALA A 51 12.12 -9.63 17.07
N GLY A 52 11.27 -9.52 18.10
CA GLY A 52 11.69 -9.58 19.50
C GLY A 52 12.42 -8.33 20.02
N ARG A 53 12.60 -7.29 19.19
CA ARG A 53 13.19 -6.02 19.59
C ARG A 53 12.11 -4.99 19.89
N GLU A 54 12.44 -4.03 20.73
CA GLU A 54 11.55 -2.90 21.00
C GLU A 54 11.72 -1.82 19.93
N LEU A 55 10.64 -1.08 19.66
CA LEU A 55 10.71 0.13 18.85
C LEU A 55 10.69 1.34 19.79
N ARG A 56 11.68 2.22 19.67
CA ARG A 56 11.74 3.51 20.37
C ARG A 56 10.39 4.22 20.26
N LYS A 57 9.85 4.62 21.41
CA LYS A 57 8.60 5.37 21.52
C LYS A 57 8.83 6.86 21.24
N GLY A 58 7.78 7.56 20.82
CA GLY A 58 7.81 9.01 20.64
C GLY A 58 7.86 9.78 21.97
N PRO A 59 7.99 11.12 21.94
CA PRO A 59 8.18 11.97 23.13
C PRO A 59 7.10 11.84 24.21
N ARG A 60 5.89 11.39 23.84
CA ARG A 60 4.76 11.17 24.75
C ARG A 60 4.50 9.70 25.07
N GLY A 61 5.48 8.82 24.82
CA GLY A 61 5.38 7.38 25.06
C GLY A 61 4.51 6.59 24.08
N GLY A 62 3.93 7.26 23.07
CA GLY A 62 3.15 6.61 22.00
C GLY A 62 4.04 6.01 20.91
N GLY A 63 3.51 5.04 20.18
CA GLY A 63 4.18 4.41 19.03
C GLY A 63 3.65 3.01 18.81
N ARG A 64 3.52 2.61 17.54
CA ARG A 64 3.21 1.22 17.18
C ARG A 64 4.44 0.34 17.39
N ASP A 65 4.22 -0.91 17.79
CA ASP A 65 5.19 -1.99 17.70
C ASP A 65 5.18 -2.61 16.28
N VAL A 66 6.08 -3.56 16.01
CA VAL A 66 6.24 -4.19 14.69
C VAL A 66 4.94 -4.85 14.22
N GLU A 67 4.23 -5.56 15.10
CA GLU A 67 2.97 -6.24 14.74
C GLU A 67 1.86 -5.23 14.43
N SER A 68 1.74 -4.17 15.22
CA SER A 68 0.79 -3.08 15.02
C SER A 68 1.06 -2.31 13.73
N ILE A 69 2.33 -2.12 13.34
CA ILE A 69 2.72 -1.58 12.02
C ILE A 69 2.25 -2.52 10.91
N ALA A 70 2.52 -3.83 11.02
CA ALA A 70 2.09 -4.81 10.01
C ALA A 70 0.57 -4.88 9.85
N ARG A 71 -0.19 -4.85 10.96
CA ARG A 71 -1.67 -4.78 10.93
C ARG A 71 -2.17 -3.48 10.30
N HIS A 72 -1.48 -2.37 10.54
CA HIS A 72 -1.81 -1.10 9.90
C HIS A 72 -1.60 -1.15 8.38
N VAL A 73 -0.46 -1.68 7.92
CA VAL A 73 -0.18 -1.88 6.49
C VAL A 73 -1.27 -2.76 5.85
N LEU A 74 -1.59 -3.89 6.47
CA LEU A 74 -2.68 -4.77 6.02
C LEU A 74 -4.02 -4.03 5.88
N GLY A 75 -4.41 -3.27 6.91
CA GLY A 75 -5.65 -2.49 6.91
C GLY A 75 -5.68 -1.42 5.81
N ALA A 76 -4.55 -0.75 5.59
CA ALA A 76 -4.43 0.27 4.55
C ALA A 76 -4.53 -0.33 3.15
N GLU A 77 -3.82 -1.43 2.86
CA GLU A 77 -3.88 -2.11 1.56
C GLU A 77 -5.29 -2.60 1.23
N ARG A 78 -6.01 -3.17 2.21
CA ARG A 78 -7.43 -3.51 2.06
C ARG A 78 -8.29 -2.29 1.75
N GLY A 79 -8.01 -1.16 2.39
CA GLY A 79 -8.63 0.12 2.07
C GLY A 79 -8.34 0.59 0.64
N TYR A 80 -7.09 0.46 0.19
CA TYR A 80 -6.66 0.85 -1.15
C TYR A 80 -7.26 -0.03 -2.25
N LEU A 81 -7.45 -1.33 -2.00
CA LEU A 81 -8.19 -2.22 -2.92
C LEU A 81 -9.60 -1.67 -3.22
N ALA A 82 -10.31 -1.19 -2.20
CA ALA A 82 -11.61 -0.55 -2.42
C ALA A 82 -11.51 0.74 -3.24
N ARG A 83 -10.37 1.46 -3.19
CA ARG A 83 -10.13 2.68 -3.98
C ARG A 83 -9.92 2.39 -5.47
N ILE A 84 -9.55 1.16 -5.86
CA ILE A 84 -9.50 0.72 -7.26
C ILE A 84 -10.74 -0.12 -7.66
N ALA A 85 -11.83 -0.04 -6.88
CA ALA A 85 -13.07 -0.80 -7.05
C ALA A 85 -12.93 -2.33 -6.88
N TRP A 86 -11.86 -2.80 -6.24
CA TRP A 86 -11.71 -4.20 -5.88
C TRP A 86 -12.47 -4.53 -4.59
N LYS A 87 -13.17 -5.67 -4.57
CA LYS A 87 -13.80 -6.20 -3.36
C LYS A 87 -12.88 -7.24 -2.73
N SER A 88 -12.28 -6.89 -1.59
CA SER A 88 -11.40 -7.80 -0.87
C SER A 88 -12.12 -9.08 -0.43
N LYS A 89 -11.43 -10.21 -0.58
CA LYS A 89 -11.79 -11.56 -0.15
C LYS A 89 -11.23 -11.85 1.25
N ALA A 90 -11.07 -10.81 2.07
CA ALA A 90 -10.60 -10.92 3.46
C ALA A 90 -11.45 -11.92 4.26
N ARG A 91 -10.79 -12.63 5.17
CA ARG A 91 -11.41 -13.54 6.13
C ARG A 91 -11.16 -13.04 7.54
N ASP A 92 -12.10 -13.30 8.44
CA ASP A 92 -12.07 -12.77 9.80
C ASP A 92 -11.18 -13.59 10.75
N ASP A 93 -10.85 -14.83 10.38
CA ASP A 93 -10.15 -15.82 11.21
C ASP A 93 -8.72 -16.14 10.73
N GLU A 94 -8.18 -15.39 9.78
CA GLU A 94 -6.82 -15.58 9.28
C GLU A 94 -5.77 -14.99 10.23
N ASP A 95 -4.66 -15.72 10.40
CA ASP A 95 -3.46 -15.14 11.01
C ASP A 95 -2.88 -14.01 10.14
N LEU A 96 -2.02 -13.20 10.75
CA LEU A 96 -1.49 -12.00 10.11
C LEU A 96 -0.69 -12.30 8.83
N GLU A 97 0.10 -13.37 8.81
CA GLU A 97 0.92 -13.70 7.63
C GLU A 97 0.05 -14.20 6.48
N ALA A 98 -0.92 -15.06 6.77
CA ALA A 98 -1.90 -15.50 5.78
C ALA A 98 -2.70 -14.31 5.20
N ALA A 99 -3.14 -13.40 6.07
CA ALA A 99 -3.89 -12.22 5.67
C ALA A 99 -3.05 -11.26 4.79
N LEU A 100 -1.77 -11.06 5.12
CA LEU A 100 -0.84 -10.27 4.31
C LEU A 100 -0.60 -10.92 2.94
N ALA A 101 -0.27 -12.22 2.92
CA ALA A 101 -0.03 -12.95 1.68
C ALA A 101 -1.24 -12.90 0.73
N ARG A 102 -2.44 -13.13 1.27
CA ARG A 102 -3.70 -13.01 0.52
C ARG A 102 -3.88 -11.60 -0.03
N THR A 103 -3.77 -10.58 0.82
CA THR A 103 -4.01 -9.18 0.41
C THR A 103 -3.04 -8.75 -0.68
N ARG A 104 -1.76 -9.16 -0.60
CA ARG A 104 -0.76 -8.89 -1.65
C ARG A 104 -1.09 -9.56 -2.98
N GLN A 105 -1.62 -10.78 -2.95
CA GLN A 105 -2.12 -11.44 -4.17
C GLN A 105 -3.31 -10.67 -4.76
N GLU A 106 -4.25 -10.22 -3.92
CA GLU A 106 -5.37 -9.40 -4.37
C GLU A 106 -4.91 -8.08 -4.98
N VAL A 107 -3.88 -7.43 -4.42
CA VAL A 107 -3.30 -6.21 -4.97
C VAL A 107 -2.76 -6.42 -6.38
N LEU A 108 -2.02 -7.51 -6.60
CA LEU A 108 -1.46 -7.81 -7.93
C LEU A 108 -2.56 -8.17 -8.94
N GLU A 109 -3.56 -8.95 -8.52
CA GLU A 109 -4.72 -9.35 -9.33
C GLU A 109 -5.56 -8.11 -9.73
N ALA A 110 -5.93 -7.29 -8.74
CA ALA A 110 -6.70 -6.07 -8.94
C ALA A 110 -5.98 -5.09 -9.86
N LEU A 111 -4.66 -4.91 -9.68
CA LEU A 111 -3.87 -4.04 -10.53
C LEU A 111 -3.90 -4.51 -11.99
N ALA A 112 -3.74 -5.81 -12.25
CA ALA A 112 -3.76 -6.34 -13.61
C ALA A 112 -5.14 -6.14 -14.28
N ILE A 113 -6.22 -6.43 -13.57
CA ILE A 113 -7.61 -6.24 -14.07
C ILE A 113 -7.89 -4.75 -14.31
N ALA A 114 -7.43 -3.87 -13.41
CA ALA A 114 -7.58 -2.43 -13.55
C ALA A 114 -6.83 -1.88 -14.78
N CYS A 115 -5.62 -2.39 -15.08
CA CYS A 115 -4.85 -1.96 -16.25
C CYS A 115 -5.53 -2.37 -17.58
N ARG A 116 -6.30 -3.46 -17.59
CA ARG A 116 -7.12 -3.86 -18.74
C ARG A 116 -8.44 -3.07 -18.87
N GLY A 117 -8.73 -2.16 -17.94
CA GLY A 117 -9.97 -1.37 -17.95
C GLY A 117 -11.21 -2.18 -17.56
N GLU A 118 -11.02 -3.34 -16.93
CA GLU A 118 -12.11 -4.27 -16.56
C GLU A 118 -12.76 -3.92 -15.21
N LEU A 119 -12.26 -2.90 -14.50
CA LEU A 119 -12.86 -2.39 -13.26
C LEU A 119 -13.66 -1.11 -13.50
N PRO A 120 -14.73 -0.86 -12.71
CA PRO A 120 -15.53 0.36 -12.84
C PRO A 120 -14.69 1.64 -12.71
N ALA A 121 -14.86 2.58 -13.64
CA ALA A 121 -14.22 3.89 -13.58
C ALA A 121 -14.80 4.82 -12.49
N ARG A 122 -15.96 4.48 -11.92
CA ARG A 122 -16.64 5.23 -10.86
C ARG A 122 -17.24 4.27 -9.82
N GLY A 123 -17.16 4.66 -8.56
CA GLY A 123 -17.79 3.91 -7.47
C GLY A 123 -19.33 4.01 -7.49
N PRO A 124 -20.04 3.13 -6.77
CA PRO A 124 -21.51 3.02 -6.78
C PRO A 124 -22.28 4.31 -6.41
N ARG A 125 -21.61 5.29 -5.77
CA ARG A 125 -22.19 6.59 -5.38
C ARG A 125 -21.37 7.78 -5.90
N GLY A 126 -20.69 7.62 -7.03
CA GLY A 126 -19.80 8.65 -7.58
C GLY A 126 -18.48 8.79 -6.82
N GLY A 127 -18.14 7.83 -5.95
CA GLY A 127 -16.86 7.79 -5.28
C GLY A 127 -15.71 7.72 -6.29
N VAL A 128 -14.69 8.54 -6.09
CA VAL A 128 -13.51 8.62 -6.97
C VAL A 128 -12.82 7.26 -6.99
N ILE A 129 -12.60 6.68 -8.16
CA ILE A 129 -11.75 5.49 -8.31
C ILE A 129 -10.34 5.94 -8.66
N TRP A 130 -9.33 5.34 -8.03
CA TRP A 130 -7.94 5.64 -8.30
C TRP A 130 -7.52 5.03 -9.63
N SER A 131 -6.65 5.74 -10.36
CA SER A 131 -6.00 5.14 -11.52
C SER A 131 -4.97 4.08 -11.06
N PRO A 132 -4.64 3.10 -11.92
CA PRO A 132 -3.63 2.09 -11.60
C PRO A 132 -2.29 2.69 -11.17
N ARG A 133 -1.84 3.75 -11.86
CA ARG A 133 -0.58 4.44 -11.57
C ARG A 133 -0.59 5.08 -10.17
N TYR A 134 -1.67 5.78 -9.81
CA TYR A 134 -1.78 6.39 -8.49
C TYR A 134 -1.86 5.36 -7.38
N PHE A 135 -2.62 4.27 -7.61
CA PHE A 135 -2.71 3.14 -6.69
C PHE A 135 -1.33 2.55 -6.37
N VAL A 136 -0.52 2.24 -7.38
CA VAL A 136 0.84 1.71 -7.20
C VAL A 136 1.74 2.69 -6.43
N ARG A 137 1.69 3.99 -6.77
CA ARG A 137 2.48 5.01 -6.06
C ARG A 137 2.10 5.11 -4.59
N ARG A 138 0.81 5.16 -4.28
CA ARG A 138 0.32 5.31 -2.91
C ARG A 138 0.67 4.09 -2.06
N LEU A 139 0.46 2.89 -2.61
CA LEU A 139 0.79 1.65 -1.93
C LEU A 139 2.29 1.51 -1.72
N GLY A 140 3.10 1.74 -2.74
CA GLY A 140 4.56 1.64 -2.66
C GLY A 140 5.18 2.61 -1.66
N TRP A 141 4.76 3.88 -1.67
CA TRP A 141 5.19 4.85 -0.65
C TRP A 141 4.81 4.40 0.76
N HIS A 142 3.56 3.95 0.96
CA HIS A 142 3.05 3.59 2.29
C HIS A 142 3.78 2.39 2.90
N VAL A 143 4.12 1.39 2.08
CA VAL A 143 4.93 0.24 2.52
C VAL A 143 6.34 0.67 2.89
N LEU A 144 6.98 1.52 2.07
CA LEU A 144 8.34 2.01 2.33
C LEU A 144 8.41 2.94 3.55
N ASP A 145 7.40 3.80 3.76
CA ASP A 145 7.30 4.66 4.93
C ASP A 145 7.29 3.84 6.23
N HIS A 146 6.50 2.76 6.26
CA HIS A 146 6.45 1.88 7.43
C HIS A 146 7.63 0.92 7.57
N LEU A 147 8.30 0.59 6.47
CA LEU A 147 9.60 -0.06 6.50
C LEU A 147 10.61 0.83 7.24
N TRP A 148 10.76 2.09 6.81
CA TRP A 148 11.69 3.03 7.43
C TRP A 148 11.30 3.37 8.86
N GLU A 149 10.00 3.42 9.19
CA GLU A 149 9.55 3.56 10.58
C GLU A 149 10.08 2.44 11.48
N ILE A 150 10.14 1.19 11.00
CA ILE A 150 10.72 0.06 11.75
C ILE A 150 12.22 0.26 11.89
N GLU A 151 12.93 0.48 10.79
CA GLU A 151 14.40 0.59 10.78
C GLU A 151 14.91 1.76 11.63
N ASP A 152 14.24 2.91 11.59
CA ASP A 152 14.64 4.12 12.32
C ASP A 152 14.38 4.05 13.84
N ARG A 153 13.46 3.18 14.24
CA ARG A 153 12.98 3.08 15.63
C ARG A 153 13.48 1.85 16.36
N VAL A 154 13.94 0.81 15.67
CA VAL A 154 14.37 -0.42 16.32
C VAL A 154 15.57 -0.16 17.26
N ILE A 155 15.47 -0.64 18.51
CA ILE A 155 16.53 -0.55 19.53
C ILE A 155 17.02 -1.93 19.93
#